data_AF-A0A7K3XKQ4-F1
#
_entry.id   AF-A0A7K3XKQ4-F1
#
_cell.length_a   1.000
_cell.length_b   1.000
_cell.length_c   1.000
_cell.angle_alpha   90.00
_cell.angle_beta   90.00
_cell.angle_gamma   90.00
#
_symmetry.space_group_name_H-M   'P 1'
#
loop_
_entity.id
_entity.type
_entity.pdbx_description
1 polymer ?
#
loop_
_entity_poly.entity_id
_entity_poly.type
_entity_poly.pdbx_seq_one_letter_code
_entity_poly.pdbx_strand_id
1 'polypeptide(L)'
;MPKIYEYLGFIFFLYSNDHKPLHIHARYAEYESVIEIEIEDGKLVNIKFKKSSGNKPIPIANRKEVEKFISLYYLQIVEKWTQFYLLKKEPKNEKITRKIR
;
A
#
# COMPACT_ATOMS: atom_id res chain seq x y z
N MET A 1 6.93 -6.58 10.21
CA MET A 1 5.97 -6.18 9.15
C MET A 1 5.12 -5.03 9.69
N PRO A 2 5.57 -3.78 9.55
CA PRO A 2 4.81 -2.64 10.04
C PRO A 2 3.57 -2.40 9.18
N LYS A 3 2.43 -2.19 9.84
CA LYS A 3 1.22 -1.65 9.19
C LYS A 3 1.40 -0.15 9.02
N ILE A 4 1.09 0.34 7.83
CA ILE A 4 1.16 1.77 7.52
C ILE A 4 -0.22 2.41 7.50
N TYR A 5 -1.25 1.67 7.08
CA TYR A 5 -2.63 2.12 7.06
C TYR A 5 -3.64 1.00 7.30
N GLU A 6 -4.77 1.37 7.87
CA GLU A 6 -5.99 0.57 7.92
C GLU A 6 -7.16 1.39 7.36
N TYR A 7 -7.86 0.90 6.35
CA TYR A 7 -8.96 1.61 5.70
C TYR A 7 -10.10 0.67 5.36
N LEU A 8 -11.27 0.83 5.97
CA LEU A 8 -12.49 0.05 5.67
C LEU A 8 -12.27 -1.48 5.48
N GLY A 9 -11.41 -2.08 6.31
CA GLY A 9 -11.07 -3.51 6.26
C GLY A 9 -9.85 -3.87 5.38
N PHE A 10 -9.33 -2.92 4.61
CA PHE A 10 -8.01 -3.01 3.98
C PHE A 10 -6.91 -2.73 4.99
N ILE A 11 -5.86 -3.54 4.95
CA ILE A 11 -4.63 -3.34 5.73
C ILE A 11 -3.49 -3.15 4.73
N PHE A 12 -2.80 -2.02 4.82
CA PHE A 12 -1.61 -1.71 4.04
C PHE A 12 -0.37 -1.85 4.91
N PHE A 13 0.65 -2.54 4.42
CA PHE A 13 1.85 -2.84 5.21
C PHE A 13 3.08 -3.05 4.33
N LEU A 14 4.24 -3.10 4.98
CA LEU A 14 5.55 -3.30 4.36
C LEU A 14 6.19 -4.60 4.87
N TYR A 15 6.73 -5.43 3.96
CA TYR A 15 7.53 -6.59 4.36
C TYR A 15 8.99 -6.20 4.54
N SER A 16 9.57 -6.56 5.69
CA SER A 16 10.95 -6.22 6.04
C SER A 16 12.01 -6.77 5.08
N ASN A 17 11.67 -7.76 4.24
CA ASN A 17 12.61 -8.43 3.33
C ASN A 17 12.32 -8.14 1.84
N ASP A 18 11.26 -7.38 1.54
CA ASP A 18 10.81 -7.11 0.17
C ASP A 18 10.91 -5.60 -0.09
N HIS A 19 11.92 -5.18 -0.88
CA HIS A 19 12.33 -3.77 -0.99
C HIS A 19 12.41 -3.25 -2.44
N LYS A 20 12.21 -4.10 -3.44
CA LYS A 20 12.34 -3.70 -4.86
C LYS A 20 11.20 -2.74 -5.25
N PRO A 21 11.36 -1.85 -6.25
CA PRO A 21 10.99 -0.43 -6.17
C PRO A 21 9.57 -0.14 -5.65
N LEU A 22 9.45 0.98 -4.94
CA LEU A 22 8.25 1.51 -4.23
C LEU A 22 6.99 0.64 -4.38
N HIS A 23 6.85 -0.32 -3.48
CA HIS A 23 5.65 -1.13 -3.38
C HIS A 23 5.18 -1.25 -1.95
N ILE A 24 3.89 -1.52 -1.82
CA ILE A 24 3.25 -1.86 -0.55
C ILE A 24 2.42 -3.13 -0.73
N HIS A 25 2.13 -3.80 0.37
CA HIS A 25 1.22 -4.93 0.35
C HIS A 25 -0.14 -4.47 0.89
N ALA A 26 -1.20 -4.84 0.18
CA ALA A 26 -2.56 -4.63 0.65
C ALA A 26 -3.22 -5.98 0.91
N ARG A 27 -3.86 -6.12 2.07
CA ARG A 27 -4.65 -7.27 2.46
C ARG A 27 -6.10 -6.88 2.71
N TYR A 28 -7.01 -7.71 2.24
CA TYR A 28 -8.45 -7.61 2.49
C TYR A 28 -9.00 -9.01 2.71
N ALA A 29 -9.45 -9.31 3.93
CA ALA A 29 -9.83 -10.67 4.34
C ALA A 29 -8.72 -11.70 4.00
N GLU A 30 -9.03 -12.72 3.19
CA GLU A 30 -8.10 -13.75 2.71
C GLU A 30 -7.24 -13.33 1.51
N TYR A 31 -7.52 -12.16 0.93
CA TYR A 31 -6.88 -11.68 -0.29
C TYR A 31 -5.70 -10.78 0.03
N GLU A 32 -4.64 -10.90 -0.78
CA GLU A 32 -3.47 -10.05 -0.68
C GLU A 32 -2.92 -9.72 -2.06
N SER A 33 -2.47 -8.49 -2.25
CA SER A 33 -1.81 -8.07 -3.48
C SER A 33 -0.65 -7.15 -3.17
N VAL A 34 0.40 -7.31 -3.96
CA VAL A 34 1.53 -6.38 -3.98
C VAL A 34 1.13 -5.25 -4.91
N ILE A 35 1.31 -4.02 -4.46
CA ILE A 35 0.95 -2.83 -5.22
C ILE A 35 2.20 -2.02 -5.45
N GLU A 36 2.62 -1.97 -6.70
CA GLU A 36 3.72 -1.13 -7.14
C GLU A 36 3.19 0.24 -7.52
N ILE A 37 3.88 1.27 -7.04
CA ILE A 37 3.52 2.67 -7.23
C ILE A 37 4.62 3.31 -8.06
N GLU A 38 4.28 3.83 -9.23
CA GLU A 38 5.22 4.53 -10.10
C GLU A 38 4.99 6.03 -9.96
N ILE A 39 6.07 6.76 -9.66
CA ILE A 39 6.06 8.20 -9.46
C ILE A 39 7.13 8.83 -10.35
N GLU A 40 6.73 9.83 -11.13
CA GLU A 40 7.62 10.65 -11.96
C GLU A 40 7.35 12.12 -11.65
N ASP A 41 8.41 12.92 -11.46
CA ASP A 41 8.32 14.33 -11.08
C ASP A 41 7.40 14.62 -9.87
N GLY A 42 7.41 13.71 -8.89
CA GLY A 42 6.59 13.81 -7.69
C GLY A 42 5.09 13.53 -7.92
N LYS A 43 4.69 13.09 -9.11
CA LYS A 43 3.30 12.75 -9.46
C LYS A 43 3.14 11.25 -9.62
N LEU A 44 2.03 10.74 -9.10
CA LEU A 44 1.63 9.36 -9.33
C LEU A 44 1.30 9.16 -10.82
N VAL A 45 2.07 8.30 -11.50
CA VAL A 45 1.86 7.99 -12.93
C VAL A 45 1.20 6.62 -13.13
N ASN A 46 1.42 5.66 -12.22
CA ASN A 46 0.87 4.32 -12.38
C ASN A 46 0.69 3.59 -11.04
N ILE A 47 -0.28 2.68 -11.00
CA ILE A 47 -0.50 1.73 -9.91
C ILE A 47 -0.64 0.33 -10.52
N LYS A 48 0.27 -0.59 -10.17
CA LYS A 48 0.24 -1.98 -10.68
C LYS A 48 -0.05 -2.96 -9.57
N PHE A 49 -1.05 -3.82 -9.79
CA PHE A 49 -1.39 -4.92 -8.89
C PHE A 49 -0.68 -6.19 -9.32
N LYS A 50 0.17 -6.72 -8.45
CA LYS A 50 0.83 -8.02 -8.58
C LYS A 50 0.27 -9.00 -7.56
N LYS A 51 0.33 -10.28 -7.92
CA LYS A 51 -0.08 -11.38 -7.04
C LYS A 51 0.96 -11.54 -5.91
N SER A 52 0.49 -11.58 -4.66
CA SER A 52 1.35 -11.99 -3.53
C SER A 52 1.52 -13.52 -3.53
N SER A 53 2.69 -14.01 -3.14
CA SER A 53 2.95 -15.45 -3.09
C SER A 53 2.06 -16.12 -2.04
N GLY A 54 1.38 -17.21 -2.41
CA GLY A 54 0.53 -17.97 -1.49
C GLY A 54 -0.89 -17.43 -1.25
N ASN A 55 -1.19 -16.19 -1.66
CA ASN A 55 -2.52 -15.58 -1.44
C ASN A 55 -3.27 -15.33 -2.76
N LYS A 56 -4.60 -15.32 -2.67
CA LYS A 56 -5.45 -14.88 -3.79
C LYS A 56 -5.32 -13.37 -3.96
N PRO A 57 -5.23 -12.84 -5.19
CA PRO A 57 -5.18 -11.40 -5.42
C PRO A 57 -6.49 -10.73 -5.00
N ILE A 58 -6.42 -9.45 -4.62
CA ILE A 58 -7.59 -8.64 -4.29
C ILE A 58 -8.57 -8.63 -5.47
N PRO A 59 -9.87 -8.91 -5.22
CA PRO A 59 -10.90 -8.91 -6.26
C PRO A 59 -10.96 -7.57 -6.98
N ILE A 60 -11.26 -7.61 -8.29
CA ILE A 60 -11.34 -6.40 -9.13
C ILE A 60 -12.32 -5.36 -8.56
N ALA A 61 -13.43 -5.82 -7.96
CA ALA A 61 -14.41 -4.95 -7.31
C ALA A 61 -13.80 -4.09 -6.18
N ASN A 62 -12.80 -4.60 -5.48
CA ASN A 62 -12.12 -3.94 -4.37
C ASN A 62 -10.89 -3.14 -4.81
N ARG A 63 -10.32 -3.42 -6.00
CA ARG A 63 -9.13 -2.71 -6.51
C ARG A 63 -9.37 -1.22 -6.68
N LYS A 64 -10.55 -0.81 -7.16
CA LYS A 64 -10.90 0.62 -7.33
C LYS A 64 -10.81 1.41 -6.02
N GLU A 65 -11.24 0.84 -4.90
CA GLU A 65 -11.13 1.50 -3.59
C GLU A 65 -9.67 1.61 -3.15
N VAL A 66 -8.86 0.58 -3.44
CA VAL A 66 -7.42 0.59 -3.16
C VAL A 66 -6.68 1.61 -4.03
N GLU A 67 -6.99 1.68 -5.33
CA GLU A 67 -6.44 2.68 -6.25
C GLU A 67 -6.77 4.09 -5.76
N LYS A 68 -8.04 4.35 -5.44
CA LYS A 68 -8.47 5.64 -4.89
C LYS A 68 -7.73 6.01 -3.61
N PHE A 69 -7.56 5.03 -2.71
CA PHE A 69 -6.79 5.23 -1.48
C PHE A 69 -5.34 5.64 -1.80
N ILE A 70 -4.66 4.90 -2.67
CA ILE A 70 -3.28 5.18 -3.04
C ILE A 70 -3.18 6.53 -3.74
N SER A 71 -4.07 6.85 -4.68
CA SER A 71 -4.07 8.15 -5.36
C SER A 71 -4.21 9.34 -4.41
N LEU A 72 -4.90 9.18 -3.27
CA LEU A 72 -5.01 10.24 -2.28
C LEU A 72 -3.80 10.32 -1.33
N TYR A 73 -3.22 9.16 -0.96
CA TYR A 73 -2.20 9.07 0.08
C TYR A 73 -0.79 8.70 -0.43
N TYR A 74 -0.54 8.69 -1.74
CA TYR A 74 0.72 8.19 -2.31
C TYR A 74 1.95 8.89 -1.74
N LEU A 75 1.91 10.21 -1.52
CA LEU A 75 3.03 10.95 -0.92
C LEU A 75 3.34 10.47 0.51
N GLN A 76 2.31 10.31 1.34
CA GLN A 76 2.49 9.79 2.70
C GLN A 76 2.90 8.30 2.70
N ILE A 77 2.44 7.51 1.73
CA ILE A 77 2.89 6.13 1.54
C ILE A 77 4.38 6.10 1.22
N VAL A 78 4.85 6.95 0.31
CA VAL A 78 6.28 7.09 -0.03
C VAL A 78 7.10 7.50 1.19
N GLU A 79 6.59 8.45 1.98
CA GLU A 79 7.25 8.88 3.21
C GLU A 79 7.40 7.71 4.19
N LYS A 80 6.32 6.96 4.47
CA LYS A 80 6.36 5.79 5.36
C LYS A 80 7.27 4.68 4.82
N TRP A 81 7.25 4.46 3.52
CA TRP A 81 8.14 3.51 2.85
C TRP A 81 9.61 3.92 3.04
N THR A 82 9.91 5.21 2.85
CA THR A 82 11.25 5.78 3.05
C THR A 82 11.70 5.70 4.51
N GLN A 83 10.80 6.03 5.45
CA GLN A 83 11.05 5.91 6.89
C GLN A 83 11.44 4.48 7.27
N PHE A 84 10.73 3.49 6.74
CA PHE A 84 10.98 2.09 7.08
C PHE A 84 12.25 1.55 6.45
N TYR A 85 12.42 1.72 5.14
CA TYR A 85 13.50 1.05 4.42
C TYR A 85 14.82 1.83 4.43
N LEU A 86 14.77 3.17 4.36
CA LEU A 86 15.98 4.01 4.34
C LEU A 86 16.35 4.46 5.75
N LEU A 87 15.40 5.03 6.50
CA LEU A 87 15.69 5.59 7.84
C LEU A 87 15.71 4.53 8.95
N LYS A 88 15.31 3.29 8.65
CA LYS A 88 15.20 2.18 9.61
C LYS A 88 14.34 2.55 10.84
N LYS A 89 13.32 3.38 10.63
CA LYS A 89 12.35 3.80 11.66
C LYS A 89 11.03 3.08 11.43
N GLU A 90 10.31 2.79 12.52
CA GLU A 90 8.99 2.20 12.41
C GLU A 90 7.98 3.26 11.91
N PRO A 91 7.32 3.04 10.76
CA PRO A 91 6.32 3.99 10.27
C PRO A 91 5.05 3.90 11.12
N LYS A 92 4.42 5.04 11.36
CA LYS A 92 3.17 5.10 12.11
C LYS A 92 2.02 4.42 11.33
N ASN A 93 1.28 3.55 11.99
CA ASN A 93 0.01 3.02 11.47
C ASN A 93 -1.11 4.05 11.62
N GLU A 94 -1.87 4.30 10.55
CA GLU A 94 -2.99 5.24 10.55
C GLU A 94 -4.30 4.55 10.17
N LYS A 95 -5.31 4.66 11.05
CA LYS A 95 -6.63 4.06 10.84
C LYS A 95 -7.60 5.08 10.30
N ILE A 96 -8.00 4.91 9.04
CA ILE A 96 -8.97 5.76 8.35
C ILE A 96 -10.33 5.04 8.38
N THR A 97 -11.22 5.54 9.23
CA THR A 97 -12.56 4.98 9.42
C THR A 97 -13.63 5.62 8.53
N ARG A 98 -13.32 6.76 7.90
CA ARG A 98 -14.23 7.49 7.02
C ARG A 98 -13.97 7.10 5.58
N LYS A 99 -15.04 6.85 4.82
CA LYS A 99 -14.92 6.59 3.39
C LYS A 99 -14.36 7.81 2.66
N ILE A 100 -13.37 7.56 1.81
CA ILE A 100 -12.70 8.60 1.04
C ILE A 100 -13.62 9.01 -0.12
N ARG A 101 -13.89 10.32 -0.23
CA ARG A 101 -14.73 10.90 -1.28
C ARG A 101 -13.96 11.16 -2.55
#